data_AF-A0A6V7JEU2-F1
#
_entry.id   AF-A0A6V7JEU2-F1
#
_cell.length_a   1.000
_cell.length_b   1.000
_cell.length_c   1.000
_cell.angle_alpha   90.00
_cell.angle_beta   90.00
_cell.angle_gamma   90.00
#
_symmetry.space_group_name_H-M   'P 1'
#
loop_
_entity.id
_entity.type
_entity.pdbx_description
1 polymer ?
#
loop_
_entity_poly.entity_id
_entity_poly.type
_entity_poly.pdbx_seq_one_letter_code
_entity_poly.pdbx_strand_id
1 'polypeptide(L)'
;EKYSSYGLASQSRVQQTVATYFRYSLMDLLQKMVTGSPQFVRCIKPNDTTSPRYFDKDKVIKQLRYTGVLETIRIRQNGFSHRITFNDFLKRYCFLAFGYDETVVANRDNCRLLLVRLKMDGWALGKTKVFLKYYHVEFLSKLYEEQLRKIIMVQASVRRWLAKIYCKKQKWQLACSVVTLQRHIRGWLARR
;
A
#
# COMPACT_ATOMS: atom_id res chain seq x y z
N GLU A 1 9.49 16.11 23.99
CA GLU A 1 9.26 16.34 25.44
C GLU A 1 8.64 15.19 26.22
N LYS A 2 7.78 14.31 25.68
CA LYS A 2 7.02 13.37 26.54
C LYS A 2 7.69 12.06 26.98
N TYR A 3 8.87 11.69 26.48
CA TYR A 3 9.59 10.47 26.89
C TYR A 3 11.11 10.66 26.79
N SER A 4 11.64 11.70 27.42
CA SER A 4 13.09 11.92 27.47
C SER A 4 13.69 11.12 28.62
N SER A 5 14.47 10.09 28.33
CA SER A 5 15.23 9.29 29.30
C SER A 5 16.45 10.02 29.88
N TYR A 6 16.75 11.22 29.35
CA TYR A 6 17.96 12.01 29.64
C TYR A 6 18.11 12.57 31.07
N GLY A 7 17.19 12.25 32.00
CA GLY A 7 17.21 12.78 33.37
C GLY A 7 17.20 11.77 34.50
N LEU A 8 17.23 10.46 34.23
CA LEU A 8 17.05 9.43 35.26
C LEU A 8 18.33 8.63 35.57
N ALA A 9 19.44 8.92 34.90
CA ALA A 9 20.70 8.19 35.04
C ALA A 9 21.64 8.77 36.12
N SER A 10 21.12 9.49 37.12
CA SER A 10 21.87 9.76 38.35
C SER A 10 21.27 8.98 39.51
N GLN A 11 21.59 7.69 39.57
CA GLN A 11 21.43 6.93 40.81
C GLN A 11 22.67 6.06 40.98
N SER A 12 23.37 6.30 42.09
CA SER A 12 24.44 5.46 42.60
C SER A 12 24.03 3.98 42.54
N ARG A 13 25.01 3.10 42.29
CA ARG A 13 24.85 1.63 42.17
C ARG A 13 24.11 0.93 43.34
N VAL A 14 23.73 1.66 44.38
CA VAL A 14 23.39 1.13 45.71
C VAL A 14 21.87 0.88 45.90
N GLN A 15 20.98 1.29 44.99
CA GLN A 15 19.53 1.05 45.17
C GLN A 15 18.73 0.82 43.89
N GLN A 16 19.22 -0.05 43.00
CA GLN A 16 18.39 -0.56 41.89
C GLN A 16 17.52 -1.72 42.38
N THR A 17 16.22 -1.47 42.57
CA THR A 17 15.24 -2.54 42.81
C THR A 17 14.85 -3.20 41.47
N VAL A 18 14.32 -4.43 41.53
CA VAL A 18 13.76 -5.12 40.36
C VAL A 18 12.68 -4.26 39.66
N ALA A 19 11.86 -3.56 40.44
CA ALA A 19 10.84 -2.65 39.92
C ALA A 19 11.46 -1.46 39.16
N THR A 20 12.52 -0.87 39.70
CA THR A 20 13.24 0.23 39.06
C THR A 20 13.85 -0.21 37.73
N TYR A 21 14.49 -1.39 37.70
CA TYR A 21 15.04 -1.97 36.47
C TYR A 21 13.95 -2.25 35.41
N PHE A 22 12.86 -2.91 35.82
CA PHE A 22 11.74 -3.22 34.93
C PHE A 22 11.11 -1.96 34.32
N ARG A 23 10.95 -0.89 35.12
CA ARG A 23 10.46 0.41 34.64
C ARG A 23 11.37 0.98 33.56
N TYR A 24 12.69 0.93 33.74
CA TYR A 24 13.63 1.42 32.73
C TYR A 24 13.56 0.62 31.43
N SER A 25 13.51 -0.70 31.53
CA SER A 25 13.34 -1.59 30.37
C SER A 25 12.05 -1.29 29.60
N LEU A 26 10.93 -1.10 30.29
CA LEU A 26 9.65 -0.74 29.66
C LEU A 26 9.69 0.63 28.98
N MET A 27 10.32 1.63 29.59
CA MET A 27 10.41 2.97 28.99
C MET A 27 11.24 2.97 27.69
N ASP A 28 12.36 2.24 27.68
CA ASP A 28 13.17 2.07 26.47
C ASP A 28 12.38 1.39 25.35
N LEU A 29 11.61 0.34 25.68
CA LEU A 29 10.72 -0.33 24.72
C LEU A 29 9.64 0.62 24.17
N LEU A 30 8.98 1.39 25.03
CA LEU A 30 7.96 2.36 24.61
C LEU A 30 8.55 3.41 23.65
N GLN A 31 9.74 3.94 23.94
CA GLN A 31 10.42 4.91 23.09
C GLN A 31 10.69 4.34 21.69
N LYS A 32 11.15 3.09 21.61
CA LYS A 32 11.35 2.38 20.34
C LYS A 32 10.04 2.18 19.58
N MET A 33 8.96 1.78 20.28
CA MET A 33 7.65 1.58 19.66
C MET A 33 7.01 2.86 19.12
N VAL A 34 7.16 4.00 19.81
CA VAL A 34 6.60 5.30 19.39
C VAL A 34 7.27 5.83 18.11
N THR A 35 8.52 5.46 17.88
CA THR A 35 9.27 5.88 16.69
C THR A 35 8.79 5.13 15.42
N GLY A 36 8.22 3.93 15.59
CA GLY A 36 7.70 3.11 14.51
C GLY A 36 6.26 3.40 14.12
N SER A 37 5.76 2.63 13.13
CA SER A 37 4.34 2.57 12.80
C SER A 37 3.72 1.32 13.44
N PRO A 38 2.95 1.44 14.54
CA PRO A 38 2.47 0.27 15.26
C PRO A 38 1.34 -0.42 14.51
N GLN A 39 1.42 -1.75 14.44
CA GLN A 39 0.33 -2.61 14.00
C GLN A 39 -0.16 -3.43 15.20
N PHE A 40 -1.45 -3.33 15.51
CA PHE A 40 -2.04 -3.96 16.69
C PHE A 40 -2.71 -5.28 16.31
N VAL A 41 -2.27 -6.37 16.95
CA VAL A 41 -2.94 -7.68 16.91
C VAL A 41 -3.55 -7.94 18.28
N ARG A 42 -4.85 -8.26 18.33
CA ARG A 42 -5.58 -8.57 19.57
C ARG A 42 -5.93 -10.05 19.59
N CYS A 43 -5.27 -10.81 20.47
CA CYS A 43 -5.57 -12.22 20.69
C CYS A 43 -6.78 -12.36 21.63
N ILE A 44 -7.73 -13.23 21.30
CA ILE A 44 -8.94 -13.49 22.08
C ILE A 44 -8.97 -14.97 22.46
N LYS A 45 -9.13 -15.27 23.76
CA LYS A 45 -9.22 -16.64 24.28
C LYS A 45 -10.66 -17.15 24.16
N PRO A 46 -10.98 -18.18 23.35
CA PRO A 46 -12.36 -18.57 23.09
C PRO A 46 -13.06 -19.25 24.28
N ASN A 47 -12.31 -19.97 25.12
CA ASN A 47 -12.80 -20.65 26.33
C ASN A 47 -11.65 -20.91 27.32
N ASP A 48 -11.95 -21.23 28.57
CA ASP A 48 -10.93 -21.58 29.58
C ASP A 48 -10.56 -23.06 29.64
N THR A 49 -11.44 -23.93 29.15
CA THR A 49 -11.27 -25.39 29.17
C THR A 49 -10.32 -25.93 28.10
N THR A 50 -9.66 -25.01 27.36
CA THR A 50 -8.78 -25.29 26.20
C THR A 50 -9.40 -26.24 25.19
N SER A 51 -10.73 -26.24 25.09
CA SER A 51 -11.48 -27.12 24.21
C SER A 51 -11.49 -26.55 22.78
N PRO A 52 -11.08 -27.32 21.77
CA PRO A 52 -11.14 -26.86 20.38
C PRO A 52 -12.61 -26.71 19.95
N ARG A 53 -12.88 -25.70 19.12
CA ARG A 53 -14.22 -25.40 18.55
C ARG A 53 -15.31 -25.03 19.57
N TYR A 54 -14.96 -24.87 20.84
CA TYR A 54 -15.88 -24.36 21.86
C TYR A 54 -15.72 -22.84 22.00
N PHE A 55 -16.82 -22.09 21.89
CA PHE A 55 -16.84 -20.63 21.95
C PHE A 55 -17.74 -20.14 23.10
N ASP A 56 -17.12 -19.60 24.14
CA ASP A 56 -17.81 -18.98 25.26
C ASP A 56 -18.11 -17.51 24.93
N LYS A 57 -19.39 -17.22 24.66
CA LYS A 57 -19.85 -15.89 24.24
C LYS A 57 -19.63 -14.84 25.32
N ASP A 58 -19.97 -15.14 26.58
CA ASP A 58 -19.91 -14.17 27.67
C ASP A 58 -18.46 -13.80 27.99
N LYS A 59 -17.57 -14.80 27.95
CA LYS A 59 -16.13 -14.57 28.09
C LYS A 59 -15.60 -13.71 26.97
N VAL A 60 -15.92 -14.02 25.71
CA VAL A 60 -15.41 -13.26 24.57
C VAL A 60 -15.95 -11.83 24.55
N ILE A 61 -17.22 -11.61 24.90
CA ILE A 61 -17.78 -10.26 25.02
C ILE A 61 -17.05 -9.44 26.08
N LYS A 62 -16.76 -10.03 27.26
CA LYS A 62 -15.97 -9.35 28.30
C LYS A 62 -14.59 -8.97 27.77
N GLN A 63 -13.92 -9.85 27.03
CA GLN A 63 -12.63 -9.57 26.39
C GLN A 63 -12.72 -8.39 25.43
N LEU A 64 -13.71 -8.37 24.54
CA LEU A 64 -13.89 -7.27 23.58
C LEU A 64 -14.10 -5.92 24.26
N ARG A 65 -14.80 -5.89 25.41
CA ARG A 65 -15.00 -4.68 26.22
C ARG A 65 -13.72 -4.23 26.92
N TYR A 66 -13.07 -5.08 27.71
CA TYR A 66 -11.89 -4.63 28.48
C TYR A 66 -10.65 -4.40 27.60
N THR A 67 -10.55 -5.06 26.43
CA THR A 67 -9.46 -4.81 25.47
C THR A 67 -9.70 -3.56 24.62
N GLY A 68 -10.88 -2.94 24.72
CA GLY A 68 -11.23 -1.72 24.00
C GLY A 68 -11.44 -1.91 22.50
N VAL A 69 -11.74 -3.14 22.06
CA VAL A 69 -11.94 -3.44 20.62
C VAL A 69 -13.19 -2.72 20.11
N LEU A 70 -14.27 -2.70 20.89
CA LEU A 70 -15.52 -2.03 20.52
C LEU A 70 -15.33 -0.51 20.36
N GLU A 71 -14.61 0.10 21.30
CA GLU A 71 -14.27 1.52 21.28
C GLU A 71 -13.36 1.84 20.08
N THR A 72 -12.38 0.96 19.80
CA THR A 72 -11.50 1.09 18.64
C THR A 72 -12.29 1.07 17.33
N ILE A 73 -13.27 0.17 17.21
CA ILE A 73 -14.17 0.11 16.03
C ILE A 73 -14.94 1.42 15.91
N ARG A 74 -15.53 1.91 17.00
CA ARG A 74 -16.32 3.16 17.00
C ARG A 74 -15.47 4.38 16.61
N ILE A 75 -14.24 4.47 17.12
CA ILE A 75 -13.30 5.55 16.76
C ILE A 75 -12.92 5.45 15.27
N ARG A 76 -12.67 4.25 14.74
CA ARG A 76 -12.34 4.08 13.31
C ARG A 76 -13.52 4.31 12.37
N GLN A 77 -14.73 3.99 12.80
CA GLN A 77 -15.95 4.19 12.00
C GLN A 77 -16.31 5.68 11.89
N ASN A 78 -16.27 6.39 13.01
CA ASN A 78 -16.66 7.81 13.06
C ASN A 78 -15.50 8.75 12.71
N GLY A 79 -14.27 8.31 12.96
CA GLY A 79 -13.06 9.07 12.69
C GLY A 79 -12.51 8.88 11.29
N PHE A 80 -11.48 9.65 10.99
CA PHE A 80 -10.69 9.52 9.76
C PHE A 80 -9.44 8.68 10.04
N SER A 81 -9.50 7.40 9.67
CA SER A 81 -8.43 6.43 9.86
C SER A 81 -7.20 6.73 9.01
N HIS A 82 -7.37 7.34 7.83
CA HIS A 82 -6.29 7.66 6.91
C HIS A 82 -6.06 9.16 6.83
N ARG A 83 -4.80 9.58 7.00
CA ARG A 83 -4.38 10.98 7.02
C ARG A 83 -3.16 11.14 6.13
N ILE A 84 -3.38 11.59 4.90
CA ILE A 84 -2.37 11.62 3.85
C ILE A 84 -2.00 13.07 3.58
N THR A 85 -0.70 13.39 3.42
CA THR A 85 -0.29 14.76 3.06
C THR A 85 -0.83 15.12 1.67
N PHE A 86 -1.03 16.41 1.39
CA PHE A 86 -1.48 16.85 0.06
C PHE A 86 -0.53 16.38 -1.05
N ASN A 87 0.77 16.44 -0.79
CA ASN A 87 1.79 15.98 -1.73
C ASN A 87 1.67 14.48 -2.02
N ASP A 88 1.63 13.64 -0.98
CA ASP A 88 1.54 12.18 -1.16
C ASP A 88 0.20 11.78 -1.80
N PHE A 89 -0.88 12.47 -1.45
CA PHE A 89 -2.21 12.22 -1.98
C PHE A 89 -2.27 12.48 -3.49
N LEU A 90 -1.83 13.66 -3.93
CA LEU A 90 -1.85 14.01 -5.34
C LEU A 90 -0.81 13.21 -6.13
N LYS A 91 0.39 12.99 -5.59
CA LYS A 91 1.40 12.14 -6.23
C LYS A 91 0.86 10.74 -6.52
N ARG A 92 0.03 10.18 -5.63
CA ARG A 92 -0.51 8.83 -5.78
C ARG A 92 -1.77 8.77 -6.65
N TYR A 93 -2.67 9.75 -6.57
CA TYR A 93 -4.01 9.66 -7.15
C TYR A 93 -4.31 10.66 -8.26
N CYS A 94 -3.39 11.58 -8.59
CA CYS A 94 -3.61 12.63 -9.59
C CYS A 94 -4.19 12.08 -10.91
N PHE A 95 -3.58 11.03 -11.45
CA PHE A 95 -3.99 10.43 -12.73
C PHE A 95 -5.38 9.78 -12.73
N LEU A 96 -6.03 9.63 -11.56
CA LEU A 96 -7.40 9.11 -11.49
C LEU A 96 -8.46 10.13 -11.94
N ALA A 97 -8.16 11.43 -11.83
CA ALA A 97 -9.14 12.49 -12.05
C ALA A 97 -8.63 13.66 -12.90
N PHE A 98 -7.31 13.75 -13.10
CA PHE A 98 -6.68 14.78 -13.91
C PHE A 98 -6.17 14.18 -15.22
N GLY A 99 -6.33 14.92 -16.31
CA GLY A 99 -5.74 14.56 -17.60
C GLY A 99 -4.21 14.64 -17.56
N TYR A 100 -3.54 14.04 -18.55
CA TYR A 100 -2.07 14.09 -18.65
C TYR A 100 -1.52 15.50 -18.90
N ASP A 101 -2.36 16.39 -19.43
CA ASP A 101 -2.01 17.76 -19.83
C ASP A 101 -2.19 18.77 -18.67
N GLU A 102 -2.79 18.36 -17.56
CA GLU A 102 -3.02 19.23 -16.40
C GLU A 102 -1.78 19.24 -15.48
N THR A 103 -1.19 20.42 -15.27
CA THR A 103 -0.10 20.61 -14.30
C THR A 103 -0.66 20.73 -12.88
N VAL A 104 -0.66 19.62 -12.14
CA VAL A 104 -1.26 19.57 -10.80
C VAL A 104 -0.23 19.88 -9.71
N VAL A 105 -0.32 21.08 -9.14
CA VAL A 105 0.46 21.47 -7.96
C VAL A 105 -0.15 20.87 -6.68
N ALA A 106 0.69 20.51 -5.71
CA ALA A 106 0.28 19.89 -4.45
C ALA A 106 -0.42 20.87 -3.47
N ASN A 107 -1.62 21.32 -3.82
CA ASN A 107 -2.41 22.29 -3.05
C ASN A 107 -3.70 21.69 -2.51
N ARG A 108 -4.26 22.35 -1.48
CA ARG A 108 -5.55 21.97 -0.87
C ARG A 108 -6.68 21.94 -1.91
N ASP A 109 -6.72 22.91 -2.81
CA ASP A 109 -7.79 23.03 -3.82
C ASP A 109 -7.71 21.92 -4.87
N ASN A 110 -6.52 21.52 -5.28
CA ASN A 110 -6.34 20.39 -6.19
C ASN A 110 -6.71 19.06 -5.52
N CYS A 111 -6.40 18.89 -4.23
CA CYS A 111 -6.89 17.73 -3.46
C CYS A 111 -8.42 17.71 -3.39
N ARG A 112 -9.05 18.87 -3.15
CA ARG A 112 -10.50 19.02 -3.15
C ARG A 112 -11.10 18.68 -4.51
N LEU A 113 -10.54 19.24 -5.57
CA LEU A 113 -11.00 19.07 -6.94
C LEU A 113 -10.96 17.59 -7.35
N LEU A 114 -9.88 16.88 -7.01
CA LEU A 114 -9.78 15.42 -7.21
C LEU A 114 -10.95 14.68 -6.55
N LEU A 115 -11.18 14.93 -5.26
CA LEU A 115 -12.22 14.25 -4.49
C LEU A 115 -13.63 14.54 -5.04
N VAL A 116 -13.88 15.78 -5.47
CA VAL A 116 -15.14 16.19 -6.10
C VAL A 116 -15.33 15.54 -7.47
N ARG A 117 -14.29 15.50 -8.31
CA ARG A 117 -14.34 14.83 -9.63
C ARG A 117 -14.60 13.33 -9.49
N LEU A 118 -14.06 12.70 -8.45
CA LEU A 118 -14.33 11.30 -8.12
C LEU A 118 -15.69 11.10 -7.42
N LYS A 119 -16.48 12.16 -7.21
CA LYS A 119 -17.80 12.13 -6.56
C LYS A 119 -17.77 11.49 -5.17
N MET A 120 -16.69 11.71 -4.44
CA MET A 120 -16.54 11.23 -3.06
C MET A 120 -17.15 12.22 -2.09
N ASP A 121 -17.83 11.72 -1.06
CA ASP A 121 -18.42 12.50 0.04
C ASP A 121 -17.79 12.12 1.39
N GLY A 122 -18.20 12.78 2.47
CA GLY A 122 -17.79 12.40 3.84
C GLY A 122 -16.28 12.48 4.15
N TRP A 123 -15.48 13.16 3.33
CA TRP A 123 -14.06 13.44 3.55
C TRP A 123 -13.85 14.79 4.23
N ALA A 124 -12.66 15.00 4.79
CA ALA A 124 -12.26 16.29 5.36
C ALA A 124 -10.88 16.72 4.86
N LEU A 125 -10.67 18.03 4.73
CA LEU A 125 -9.37 18.62 4.42
C LEU A 125 -8.89 19.40 5.63
N GLY A 126 -7.70 19.06 6.13
CA GLY A 126 -7.02 19.83 7.15
C GLY A 126 -6.16 20.95 6.55
N LYS A 127 -5.19 21.43 7.34
CA LYS A 127 -4.23 22.44 6.87
C LYS A 127 -3.19 21.88 5.89
N THR A 128 -2.75 20.64 6.10
CA THR A 128 -1.66 20.00 5.32
C THR A 128 -1.99 18.59 4.83
N LYS A 129 -3.14 18.04 5.25
CA LYS A 129 -3.49 16.63 5.05
C LYS A 129 -4.94 16.46 4.61
N VAL A 130 -5.17 15.45 3.79
CA VAL A 130 -6.49 14.89 3.45
C VAL A 130 -6.83 13.82 4.48
N PHE A 131 -8.05 13.89 5.01
CA PHE A 131 -8.60 12.98 6.00
C PHE A 131 -9.66 12.11 5.34
N LEU A 132 -9.41 10.80 5.34
CA LEU A 132 -10.22 9.80 4.65
C LEU A 132 -10.64 8.70 5.62
N LYS A 133 -11.82 8.16 5.38
CA LYS A 133 -12.31 6.94 6.04
C LYS A 133 -11.82 5.70 5.29
N TYR A 134 -11.97 4.53 5.88
CA TYR A 134 -11.48 3.26 5.30
C TYR A 134 -12.07 2.99 3.91
N TYR A 135 -13.38 3.22 3.73
CA TYR A 135 -14.08 2.94 2.48
C TYR A 135 -13.66 3.89 1.35
N HIS A 136 -13.19 5.10 1.65
CA HIS A 136 -12.62 5.98 0.61
C HIS A 136 -11.32 5.41 0.04
N VAL A 137 -10.46 4.86 0.91
CA VAL A 137 -9.18 4.30 0.48
C VAL A 137 -9.40 3.02 -0.31
N GLU A 138 -10.35 2.18 0.10
CA GLU A 138 -10.76 1.00 -0.66
C GLU A 138 -11.29 1.38 -2.05
N PHE A 139 -12.17 2.38 -2.14
CA PHE A 139 -12.67 2.89 -3.41
C PHE A 139 -11.54 3.42 -4.32
N LEU A 140 -10.64 4.26 -3.78
CA LEU A 140 -9.49 4.77 -4.52
C LEU A 140 -8.56 3.65 -5.00
N SER A 141 -8.36 2.62 -4.18
CA SER A 141 -7.52 1.47 -4.51
C SER A 141 -8.11 0.67 -5.67
N LYS A 142 -9.43 0.47 -5.67
CA LYS A 142 -10.14 -0.20 -6.76
C LYS A 142 -10.01 0.56 -8.08
N LEU A 143 -10.23 1.88 -8.09
CA LEU A 143 -10.05 2.72 -9.28
C LEU A 143 -8.59 2.69 -9.78
N TYR A 144 -7.64 2.72 -8.86
CA TYR A 144 -6.22 2.61 -9.17
C TYR A 144 -5.89 1.30 -9.87
N GLU A 145 -6.38 0.17 -9.37
CA GLU A 145 -6.20 -1.15 -9.99
C GLU A 145 -6.85 -1.26 -11.37
N GLU A 146 -8.03 -0.68 -11.56
CA GLU A 146 -8.71 -0.63 -12.86
C GLU A 146 -7.87 0.13 -13.89
N GLN A 147 -7.26 1.24 -13.50
CA GLN A 147 -6.39 2.00 -14.39
C GLN A 147 -5.08 1.27 -14.69
N LEU A 148 -4.48 0.60 -13.69
CA LEU A 148 -3.31 -0.25 -13.91
C LEU A 148 -3.59 -1.38 -14.92
N ARG A 149 -4.78 -2.00 -14.86
CA ARG A 149 -5.18 -3.02 -15.85
C ARG A 149 -5.16 -2.48 -17.28
N LYS A 150 -5.58 -1.24 -17.49
CA LYS A 150 -5.50 -0.59 -18.82
C LYS A 150 -4.06 -0.40 -19.29
N ILE A 151 -3.16 0.00 -18.40
CA ILE A 151 -1.72 0.14 -18.72
C ILE A 151 -1.15 -1.22 -19.16
N ILE A 152 -1.50 -2.31 -18.48
CA ILE A 152 -1.06 -3.66 -18.85
C ILE A 152 -1.53 -4.01 -20.28
N MET A 153 -2.77 -3.67 -20.65
CA MET A 153 -3.28 -3.91 -22.02
C MET A 153 -2.50 -3.12 -23.07
N VAL A 154 -2.16 -1.86 -22.80
CA VAL A 154 -1.33 -1.04 -23.69
C VAL A 154 0.05 -1.68 -23.85
N GLN A 155 0.70 -2.05 -22.76
CA GLN A 155 2.01 -2.68 -22.80
C GLN A 155 1.98 -4.02 -23.56
N ALA A 156 0.95 -4.85 -23.36
CA ALA A 156 0.78 -6.10 -24.09
C ALA A 156 0.62 -5.87 -25.60
N SER A 157 -0.13 -4.83 -25.97
CA SER A 157 -0.33 -4.44 -27.37
C SER A 157 0.96 -3.97 -28.03
N VAL A 158 1.74 -3.13 -27.33
CA VAL A 158 3.05 -2.65 -27.80
C VAL A 158 4.05 -3.81 -27.94
N ARG A 159 4.15 -4.69 -26.95
CA ARG A 159 5.03 -5.88 -27.01
C ARG A 159 4.67 -6.78 -28.19
N ARG A 160 3.37 -7.03 -28.41
CA ARG A 160 2.88 -7.79 -29.57
C ARG A 160 3.26 -7.12 -30.89
N TRP A 161 3.11 -5.81 -30.99
CA TRP A 161 3.46 -5.06 -32.20
C TRP A 161 4.97 -5.13 -32.50
N LEU A 162 5.82 -4.92 -31.50
CA LEU A 162 7.28 -5.07 -31.63
C LEU A 162 7.68 -6.48 -32.08
N ALA A 163 7.08 -7.52 -31.46
CA ALA A 163 7.34 -8.92 -31.82
C ALA A 163 6.93 -9.22 -33.26
N LYS A 164 5.79 -8.68 -33.74
CA LYS A 164 5.35 -8.83 -35.14
C LYS A 164 6.35 -8.22 -36.12
N ILE A 165 6.83 -7.00 -35.85
CA ILE A 165 7.82 -6.33 -36.69
C ILE A 165 9.11 -7.14 -36.76
N TYR A 166 9.62 -7.57 -35.60
CA TYR A 166 10.82 -8.37 -35.51
C TYR A 166 10.70 -9.69 -36.28
N CYS A 167 9.61 -10.44 -36.07
CA CYS A 167 9.37 -11.71 -36.74
C CYS A 167 9.21 -11.54 -38.26
N LYS A 168 8.52 -10.48 -38.73
CA LYS A 168 8.37 -10.19 -40.16
C LYS A 168 9.73 -9.91 -40.80
N LYS A 169 10.59 -9.13 -40.15
CA LYS A 169 11.96 -8.84 -40.62
C LYS A 169 12.78 -10.13 -40.72
N GLN A 170 12.78 -10.97 -39.68
CA GLN A 170 13.52 -12.23 -39.69
C GLN A 170 13.01 -13.21 -40.76
N LYS A 171 11.69 -13.37 -40.89
CA LYS A 171 11.10 -14.24 -41.92
C LYS A 171 11.46 -13.79 -43.33
N TRP A 172 11.44 -12.47 -43.58
CA TRP A 172 11.82 -11.93 -44.88
C TRP A 172 13.31 -12.16 -45.18
N GLN A 173 14.19 -11.88 -44.21
CA GLN A 173 15.63 -12.16 -44.35
C GLN A 173 15.89 -13.65 -44.61
N LEU A 174 15.26 -14.55 -43.85
CA LEU A 174 15.39 -15.99 -44.04
C LEU A 174 14.88 -16.42 -45.43
N ALA A 175 13.73 -15.93 -45.86
CA ALA A 175 13.17 -16.24 -47.17
C ALA A 175 14.10 -15.80 -48.31
N CYS A 176 14.64 -14.58 -48.26
CA CYS A 176 15.61 -14.09 -49.24
C CYS A 176 16.89 -14.96 -49.27
N SER A 177 17.44 -15.30 -48.11
CA SER A 177 18.62 -16.16 -48.02
C SER A 177 18.36 -17.57 -48.56
N VAL A 178 17.22 -18.18 -48.21
CA VAL A 178 16.84 -19.52 -48.68
C VAL A 178 16.64 -19.54 -50.20
N VAL A 179 15.91 -18.57 -50.76
CA VAL A 179 15.70 -18.48 -52.21
C VAL A 179 17.02 -18.28 -52.95
N THR A 180 17.91 -17.44 -52.41
CA THR A 180 19.25 -17.20 -52.99
C THR A 180 20.07 -18.48 -53.00
N LEU A 181 20.11 -19.21 -51.87
CA LEU A 181 20.83 -20.47 -51.76
C LEU A 181 20.25 -21.54 -52.70
N GLN A 182 18.93 -21.71 -52.71
CA GLN A 182 18.24 -22.66 -53.58
C GLN A 182 18.50 -22.37 -55.07
N ARG A 183 18.50 -21.10 -55.48
CA ARG A 183 18.84 -20.70 -56.86
C ARG A 183 20.25 -21.14 -57.25
N HIS A 184 21.24 -20.90 -56.39
CA HIS A 184 22.63 -21.28 -56.66
C HIS A 184 22.79 -22.81 -56.75
N ILE A 185 22.20 -23.56 -55.81
CA ILE A 185 22.26 -25.03 -55.79
C ILE A 185 21.58 -25.62 -57.02
N ARG A 186 20.36 -25.17 -57.37
CA ARG A 186 19.65 -25.66 -58.57
C ARG A 186 20.41 -25.33 -59.84
N GLY A 187 20.99 -24.13 -59.95
CA GLY A 187 21.82 -23.75 -61.08
C GLY A 187 23.10 -24.58 -61.20
N TRP A 188 23.72 -24.97 -60.08
CA TRP A 188 24.85 -25.89 -60.08
C TRP A 188 24.45 -27.31 -60.52
N LEU A 189 23.34 -27.85 -59.97
CA LEU A 189 22.82 -29.16 -60.35
C LEU A 189 22.46 -29.26 -61.84
N ALA A 190 21.96 -28.19 -62.46
CA ALA A 190 21.61 -28.18 -63.88
C ALA A 190 22.83 -28.03 -64.83
N ARG A 191 23.96 -27.54 -64.33
CA ARG A 191 25.22 -27.41 -65.08
C ARG A 191 26.14 -28.63 -64.95
N ARG A 192 25.83 -29.51 -64.01
CA ARG A 192 26.51 -30.79 -63.78
C ARG A 192 25.88 -31.85 -64.67
#